data_AF-A0A0H5CXY5-F1
#
_entry.id   AF-A0A0H5CXY5-F1
#
_cell.length_a   1.000
_cell.length_b   1.000
_cell.length_c   1.000
_cell.angle_alpha   90.00
_cell.angle_beta   90.00
_cell.angle_gamma   90.00
#
_symmetry.space_group_name_H-M   'P 1'
#
loop_
_entity.id
_entity.type
_entity.pdbx_description
1 polymer ?
#
loop_
_entity_poly.entity_id
_entity_poly.type
_entity_poly.pdbx_seq_one_letter_code
_entity_poly.pdbx_strand_id
1 'polypeptide(L)'
;MKLYSLNGGYPVPLPDRILVDGVIRTDPTSFTAEEIEAVGLVVAPDQPEFDPQSEQLIWDGSAWSVEPMPVRDPVVVYASLNKLEAMALFRQVTGTDDAGELAMRKDPALELLWMKWETDVPQSIHRDNPVVGQFLSGLIAAGHATDEQKAAMLAAWPTV
;
A
#
# COMPACT_ATOMS: atom_id res chain seq x y z
N MET A 1 -21.69 16.86 -22.85
CA MET A 1 -22.75 15.83 -22.71
C MET A 1 -23.34 16.00 -21.31
N LYS A 2 -24.66 16.05 -21.13
CA LYS A 2 -25.26 16.22 -19.80
C LYS A 2 -25.21 14.92 -19.01
N LEU A 3 -24.89 15.01 -17.71
CA LEU A 3 -24.91 13.89 -16.77
C LEU A 3 -26.12 14.02 -15.83
N TYR A 4 -26.56 12.88 -15.31
CA TYR A 4 -27.69 12.75 -14.41
C TYR A 4 -27.28 11.95 -13.17
N SER A 5 -27.72 12.41 -12.00
CA SER A 5 -27.59 11.71 -10.73
C SER A 5 -28.90 11.00 -10.41
N LEU A 6 -28.83 9.69 -10.14
CA LEU A 6 -29.97 8.90 -9.67
C LEU A 6 -29.95 8.84 -8.15
N ASN A 7 -30.91 9.50 -7.49
CA ASN A 7 -31.04 9.51 -6.02
C ASN A 7 -29.73 9.86 -5.28
N GLY A 8 -28.97 10.84 -5.79
CA GLY A 8 -27.68 11.23 -5.22
C GLY A 8 -26.51 10.33 -5.62
N GLY A 9 -26.74 9.32 -6.46
CA GLY A 9 -25.67 8.50 -7.04
C GLY A 9 -24.70 9.31 -7.90
N TYR A 10 -23.56 8.70 -8.22
CA TYR A 10 -22.56 9.34 -9.06
C TYR A 10 -23.14 9.72 -10.43
N PRO A 11 -22.87 10.92 -10.97
CA PRO A 11 -23.45 11.36 -12.23
C PRO A 11 -23.01 10.50 -13.42
N VAL A 12 -23.98 10.06 -14.21
CA VAL A 12 -23.78 9.23 -15.41
C VAL A 12 -24.55 9.79 -16.61
N PRO A 13 -24.23 9.41 -17.85
CA PRO A 13 -25.08 9.71 -19.00
C PRO A 13 -26.53 9.24 -18.76
N LEU A 14 -27.49 9.88 -19.43
CA LEU A 14 -28.89 9.47 -19.37
C LEU A 14 -29.01 7.97 -19.69
N PRO A 15 -29.61 7.15 -18.80
CA PRO A 15 -29.73 5.72 -19.04
C PRO A 15 -30.54 5.41 -20.30
N ASP A 16 -30.22 4.30 -20.96
CA ASP A 16 -30.96 3.84 -22.16
C ASP A 16 -32.39 3.38 -21.86
N ARG A 17 -32.70 3.13 -20.58
CA ARG A 17 -34.00 2.66 -20.12
C ARG A 17 -34.40 3.27 -18.79
N ILE A 18 -35.67 3.61 -18.65
CA ILE A 18 -36.28 4.06 -17.39
C ILE A 18 -37.61 3.35 -17.17
N LEU A 19 -38.01 3.18 -15.90
CA LEU A 19 -39.28 2.57 -15.52
C LEU A 19 -40.24 3.68 -15.07
N VAL A 20 -41.21 4.02 -15.90
CA VAL A 20 -42.21 5.07 -15.64
C VAL A 20 -43.55 4.38 -15.38
N ASP A 21 -44.12 4.56 -14.19
CA ASP A 21 -45.43 4.01 -13.83
C ASP A 21 -45.60 2.50 -14.12
N GLY A 22 -44.53 1.72 -13.92
CA GLY A 22 -44.53 0.27 -14.18
C GLY A 22 -44.31 -0.13 -15.65
N VAL A 23 -44.11 0.83 -16.56
CA VAL A 23 -43.78 0.60 -17.97
C VAL A 23 -42.32 0.92 -18.24
N ILE A 24 -41.60 -0.02 -18.86
CA ILE A 24 -40.21 0.19 -19.26
C ILE A 24 -40.18 0.97 -20.57
N ARG A 25 -39.59 2.17 -20.54
CA ARG A 25 -39.27 2.96 -21.73
C ARG A 25 -37.82 2.73 -22.12
N THR A 26 -37.53 2.62 -23.42
CA THR A 26 -36.20 2.24 -23.95
C THR A 26 -35.64 3.18 -25.01
N ASP A 27 -36.34 4.28 -25.31
CA ASP A 27 -35.86 5.32 -26.23
C ASP A 27 -35.58 6.61 -25.43
N PRO A 28 -34.31 6.89 -25.09
CA PRO A 28 -33.92 8.06 -24.32
C PRO A 28 -34.27 9.40 -24.96
N THR A 29 -34.45 9.42 -26.29
CA THR A 29 -34.84 10.65 -26.99
C THR A 29 -36.32 10.99 -26.80
N SER A 30 -37.11 10.02 -26.34
CA SER A 30 -38.54 10.18 -26.06
C SER A 30 -38.85 10.53 -24.60
N PHE A 31 -37.86 10.50 -23.70
CA PHE A 31 -38.07 10.73 -22.27
C PHE A 31 -38.39 12.20 -22.02
N THR A 32 -39.46 12.48 -21.28
CA THR A 32 -39.78 13.85 -20.85
C THR A 32 -39.04 14.21 -19.56
N ALA A 33 -38.96 15.50 -19.25
CA ALA A 33 -38.33 15.95 -18.01
C ALA A 33 -39.06 15.41 -16.77
N GLU A 34 -40.38 15.36 -16.83
CA GLU A 34 -41.24 14.84 -15.77
C GLU A 34 -41.02 13.34 -15.54
N GLU A 35 -40.84 12.56 -16.62
CA GLU A 35 -40.54 11.12 -16.51
C GLU A 35 -39.16 10.87 -15.89
N ILE A 36 -38.16 11.70 -16.25
CA ILE A 36 -36.79 11.63 -15.69
C ILE A 36 -36.82 11.96 -14.18
N GLU A 37 -37.52 13.02 -13.79
CA GLU A 37 -37.66 13.39 -12.38
C GLU A 37 -38.46 12.34 -11.59
N ALA A 38 -39.52 11.78 -12.16
CA ALA A 38 -40.36 10.76 -11.52
C ALA A 38 -39.58 9.48 -11.17
N VAL A 39 -38.53 9.16 -11.93
CA VAL A 39 -37.64 8.02 -11.64
C VAL A 39 -36.45 8.38 -10.74
N GLY A 40 -36.40 9.61 -10.22
CA GLY A 40 -35.36 10.09 -9.32
C GLY A 40 -34.05 10.49 -10.01
N LEU A 41 -34.07 10.69 -11.32
CA LEU A 41 -32.94 11.25 -12.06
C LEU A 41 -33.01 12.77 -12.04
N VAL A 42 -31.91 13.42 -11.66
CA VAL A 42 -31.76 14.87 -11.67
C VAL A 42 -30.54 15.24 -12.50
N VAL A 43 -30.62 16.32 -13.28
CA VAL A 43 -29.46 16.84 -14.02
C VAL A 43 -28.37 17.25 -13.03
N ALA A 44 -27.18 16.66 -13.16
CA ALA A 44 -26.04 17.06 -12.37
C ALA A 44 -25.45 18.38 -12.91
N PRO A 45 -24.87 19.24 -12.04
CA PRO A 45 -24.13 20.41 -12.50
C PRO A 45 -22.94 19.98 -13.39
N ASP A 46 -22.51 20.90 -14.26
CA ASP A 46 -21.35 20.67 -15.11
C ASP A 46 -20.11 20.37 -14.25
N GLN A 47 -19.35 19.36 -14.66
CA GLN A 47 -18.13 18.97 -13.99
C GLN A 47 -17.09 20.11 -14.10
N PRO A 48 -16.48 20.55 -12.99
CA PRO A 48 -15.44 21.56 -13.04
C PRO A 48 -14.18 21.04 -13.76
N GLU A 49 -13.39 21.95 -14.31
CA GLU A 49 -12.04 21.65 -14.77
C GLU A 49 -11.14 21.34 -13.55
N PHE A 50 -10.30 20.32 -13.67
CA PHE A 50 -9.36 19.90 -12.62
C PHE A 50 -8.11 19.29 -13.26
N ASP A 51 -6.98 19.30 -12.55
CA ASP A 51 -5.75 18.64 -12.96
C ASP A 51 -5.72 17.18 -12.47
N PRO A 52 -5.85 16.17 -13.35
CA PRO A 52 -5.84 14.77 -12.93
C PRO A 52 -4.49 14.28 -12.38
N GLN A 53 -3.41 15.07 -12.46
CA GLN A 53 -2.12 14.74 -11.85
C GLN A 53 -1.99 15.22 -10.40
N SER A 54 -2.79 16.19 -9.95
CA SER A 54 -2.67 16.78 -8.62
C SER A 54 -3.99 16.89 -7.85
N GLU A 55 -5.13 16.71 -8.51
CA GLU A 55 -6.46 16.90 -7.97
C GLU A 55 -7.36 15.68 -8.25
N GLN A 56 -8.40 15.54 -7.45
CA GLN A 56 -9.46 14.55 -7.61
C GLN A 56 -10.83 15.22 -7.53
N LEU A 57 -11.78 14.67 -8.29
CA LEU A 57 -13.18 15.06 -8.22
C LEU A 57 -13.93 14.23 -7.19
N ILE A 58 -14.71 14.90 -6.37
CA ILE A 58 -15.61 14.27 -5.42
C ILE A 58 -17.04 14.70 -5.72
N TRP A 59 -17.96 13.74 -5.60
CA TRP A 59 -19.39 13.95 -5.73
C TRP A 59 -20.05 13.74 -4.37
N ASP A 60 -20.77 14.76 -3.87
CA ASP A 60 -21.42 14.73 -2.55
C ASP A 60 -22.89 14.29 -2.58
N GLY A 61 -23.39 13.94 -3.77
CA GLY A 61 -24.81 13.64 -4.01
C GLY A 61 -25.56 14.76 -4.73
N SER A 62 -25.01 15.97 -4.77
CA SER A 62 -25.65 17.14 -5.36
C SER A 62 -24.69 18.06 -6.12
N ALA A 63 -23.42 18.11 -5.73
CA ALA A 63 -22.42 18.99 -6.27
C ALA A 63 -21.06 18.28 -6.43
N TRP A 64 -20.27 18.83 -7.36
CA TRP A 64 -18.86 18.49 -7.52
C TRP A 64 -18.01 19.33 -6.57
N SER A 65 -17.04 18.71 -5.93
CA SER A 65 -15.89 19.40 -5.33
C SER A 65 -14.60 18.92 -5.98
N VAL A 66 -13.64 19.84 -6.09
CA VAL A 66 -12.26 19.53 -6.50
C VAL A 66 -11.42 19.56 -5.24
N GLU A 67 -10.72 18.47 -4.97
CA GLU A 67 -9.81 18.38 -3.84
C GLU A 67 -8.41 18.02 -4.32
N PRO A 68 -7.36 18.53 -3.67
CA PRO A 68 -6.01 18.04 -3.92
C PRO A 68 -5.93 16.55 -3.64
N MET A 69 -5.28 15.80 -4.53
CA MET A 69 -4.92 14.43 -4.23
C MET A 69 -4.02 14.42 -2.98
N PRO A 70 -4.21 13.44 -2.08
CA PRO A 70 -3.29 13.27 -0.97
C PRO A 70 -1.88 13.05 -1.51
N VAL A 71 -0.91 13.76 -0.95
CA VAL A 71 0.51 13.51 -1.22
C VAL A 71 0.76 12.04 -0.88
N ARG A 72 1.07 11.22 -1.88
CA ARG A 72 1.53 9.86 -1.63
C ARG A 72 2.94 9.97 -1.07
N ASP A 73 3.11 9.56 0.18
CA ASP A 73 4.45 9.37 0.72
C ASP A 73 5.21 8.42 -0.21
N PRO A 74 6.50 8.70 -0.51
CA PRO A 74 7.30 7.77 -1.28
C PRO A 74 7.31 6.43 -0.55
N VAL A 75 6.85 5.37 -1.22
CA VAL A 75 6.97 4.02 -0.71
C VAL A 75 8.45 3.69 -0.67
N VAL A 76 9.02 3.58 0.53
CA VAL A 76 10.40 3.12 0.69
C VAL A 76 10.43 1.64 0.34
N VAL A 77 11.10 1.31 -0.76
CA VAL A 77 11.30 -0.09 -1.17
C VAL A 77 12.69 -0.52 -0.73
N TYR A 78 12.77 -1.54 0.13
CA TYR A 78 14.05 -2.09 0.56
C TYR A 78 14.57 -3.11 -0.44
N ALA A 79 15.87 -3.04 -0.74
CA ALA A 79 16.53 -4.04 -1.55
C ALA A 79 16.48 -5.39 -0.84
N SER A 80 16.34 -6.46 -1.62
CA SER A 80 16.54 -7.81 -1.09
C SER A 80 18.03 -8.11 -1.05
N LEU A 81 18.52 -8.58 0.09
CA LEU A 81 19.93 -8.93 0.27
C LEU A 81 20.13 -10.42 0.07
N ASN A 82 21.27 -10.85 -0.43
CA ASN A 82 21.70 -12.24 -0.25
C ASN A 82 22.35 -12.42 1.14
N LYS A 83 22.66 -13.67 1.50
CA LYS A 83 23.28 -14.00 2.80
C LYS A 83 24.61 -13.27 3.03
N LEU A 84 25.45 -13.16 2.01
CA LEU A 84 26.74 -12.48 2.12
C LEU A 84 26.54 -10.99 2.41
N GLU A 85 25.62 -10.35 1.71
CA GLU A 85 25.29 -8.93 1.89
C GLU A 85 24.69 -8.65 3.27
N ALA A 86 23.76 -9.49 3.74
CA ALA A 86 23.17 -9.33 5.06
C ALA A 86 24.21 -9.54 6.19
N MET A 87 25.11 -10.51 6.04
CA MET A 87 26.21 -10.72 7.00
C MET A 87 27.22 -9.58 6.95
N ALA A 88 27.53 -9.03 5.77
CA ALA A 88 28.39 -7.87 5.63
C ALA A 88 27.79 -6.64 6.33
N LEU A 89 26.48 -6.39 6.14
CA LEU A 89 25.76 -5.32 6.83
C LEU A 89 25.78 -5.53 8.35
N PHE A 90 25.54 -6.75 8.82
CA PHE A 90 25.60 -7.08 10.23
C PHE A 90 26.99 -6.81 10.84
N ARG A 91 28.07 -7.27 10.19
CA ARG A 91 29.46 -7.03 10.64
C ARG A 91 29.79 -5.54 10.62
N GLN A 92 29.37 -4.80 9.60
CA GLN A 92 29.56 -3.36 9.51
C GLN A 92 28.92 -2.61 10.69
N VAL A 93 27.71 -3.02 11.09
CA VAL A 93 26.96 -2.35 12.16
C VAL A 93 27.42 -2.76 13.55
N THR A 94 27.70 -4.04 13.76
CA THR A 94 28.08 -4.57 15.08
C THR A 94 29.56 -4.44 15.38
N GLY A 95 30.40 -4.26 14.34
CA GLY A 95 31.85 -4.35 14.47
C GLY A 95 32.35 -5.79 14.70
N THR A 96 31.49 -6.79 14.48
CA THR A 96 31.83 -8.20 14.71
C THR A 96 32.93 -8.66 13.77
N ASP A 97 34.00 -9.20 14.33
CA ASP A 97 35.08 -9.86 13.61
C ASP A 97 34.85 -11.38 13.47
N ASP A 98 35.78 -12.09 12.84
CA ASP A 98 35.64 -13.53 12.63
C ASP A 98 35.61 -14.32 13.96
N ALA A 99 36.24 -13.80 15.03
CA ALA A 99 36.20 -14.43 16.35
C ALA A 99 34.83 -14.28 17.00
N GLY A 100 34.22 -13.10 16.90
CA GLY A 100 32.84 -12.85 17.35
C GLY A 100 31.83 -13.68 16.55
N GLU A 101 32.01 -13.81 15.24
CA GLU A 101 31.15 -14.69 14.44
C GLU A 101 31.28 -16.15 14.84
N LEU A 102 32.51 -16.63 15.08
CA LEU A 102 32.73 -17.98 15.56
C LEU A 102 32.10 -18.21 16.95
N ALA A 103 32.10 -17.19 17.82
CA ALA A 103 31.45 -17.25 19.12
C ALA A 103 29.93 -17.38 18.98
N MET A 104 29.29 -16.55 18.13
CA MET A 104 27.86 -16.66 17.82
C MET A 104 27.49 -18.02 17.23
N ARG A 105 28.33 -18.57 16.35
CA ARG A 105 28.12 -19.88 15.71
C ARG A 105 28.18 -21.04 16.70
N LYS A 106 28.93 -20.89 17.78
CA LYS A 106 29.09 -21.91 18.83
C LYS A 106 28.12 -21.73 19.99
N ASP A 107 27.34 -20.66 19.99
CA ASP A 107 26.36 -20.40 21.04
C ASP A 107 25.13 -21.34 20.85
N PRO A 108 24.87 -22.26 21.80
CA PRO A 108 23.73 -23.16 21.70
C PRO A 108 22.39 -22.42 21.71
N ALA A 109 22.31 -21.20 22.26
CA ALA A 109 21.09 -20.39 22.22
C ALA A 109 20.77 -19.90 20.80
N LEU A 110 21.76 -19.85 19.91
CA LEU A 110 21.64 -19.37 18.53
C LEU A 110 21.60 -20.50 17.50
N GLU A 111 21.89 -21.75 17.86
CA GLU A 111 21.98 -22.88 16.91
C GLU A 111 20.74 -23.01 16.03
N LEU A 112 19.54 -23.01 16.63
CA LEU A 112 18.28 -23.09 15.89
C LEU A 112 18.00 -21.82 15.07
N LEU A 113 18.41 -20.66 15.55
CA LEU A 113 18.24 -19.38 14.86
C LEU A 113 19.12 -19.31 13.61
N TRP A 114 20.36 -19.77 13.70
CA TRP A 114 21.26 -19.92 12.56
C TRP A 114 20.71 -20.91 11.54
N MET A 115 20.21 -22.07 11.99
CA MET A 115 19.58 -23.03 11.09
C MET A 115 18.42 -22.40 10.33
N LYS A 116 17.48 -21.75 11.02
CA LYS A 116 16.35 -21.05 10.38
C LYS A 116 16.80 -19.93 9.45
N TRP A 117 17.81 -19.16 9.84
CA TRP A 117 18.39 -18.12 8.98
C TRP A 117 18.97 -18.70 7.69
N GLU A 118 19.54 -19.90 7.75
CA GLU A 118 20.20 -20.56 6.62
C GLU A 118 19.26 -21.42 5.76
N THR A 119 18.20 -21.97 6.35
CA THR A 119 17.26 -22.89 5.67
C THR A 119 15.93 -22.24 5.30
N ASP A 120 15.44 -21.32 6.13
CA ASP A 120 14.07 -20.77 6.01
C ASP A 120 14.07 -19.39 5.36
N VAL A 121 15.22 -18.71 5.31
CA VAL A 121 15.34 -17.48 4.53
C VAL A 121 15.63 -17.86 3.08
N PRO A 122 14.82 -17.39 2.11
CA PRO A 122 15.08 -17.62 0.69
C PRO A 122 16.49 -17.12 0.30
N GLN A 123 16.94 -17.46 -0.91
CA GLN A 123 18.17 -16.87 -1.49
C GLN A 123 18.16 -15.32 -1.46
N SER A 124 16.97 -14.72 -1.30
CA SER A 124 16.72 -13.32 -1.02
C SER A 124 16.18 -13.08 0.40
N ILE A 125 16.88 -12.25 1.16
CA ILE A 125 16.57 -11.78 2.50
C ILE A 125 15.88 -10.43 2.38
N HIS A 126 14.63 -10.36 2.85
CA HIS A 126 13.83 -9.14 2.85
C HIS A 126 13.85 -8.52 4.25
N ARG A 127 14.15 -7.21 4.33
CA ARG A 127 14.25 -6.46 5.60
C ARG A 127 13.08 -6.73 6.56
N ASP A 128 11.86 -6.69 6.01
CA ASP A 128 10.62 -6.77 6.78
C ASP A 128 10.11 -8.21 6.93
N ASN A 129 10.90 -9.22 6.54
CA ASN A 129 10.56 -10.61 6.79
C ASN A 129 10.63 -10.90 8.32
N PRO A 130 9.59 -11.52 8.93
CA PRO A 130 9.57 -11.82 10.36
C PRO A 130 10.78 -12.60 10.87
N VAL A 131 11.36 -13.49 10.04
CA VAL A 131 12.55 -14.27 10.39
C VAL A 131 13.75 -13.37 10.65
N VAL A 132 13.88 -12.25 9.92
CA VAL A 132 14.95 -11.27 10.14
C VAL A 132 14.80 -10.61 11.50
N GLY A 133 13.58 -10.17 11.84
CA GLY A 133 13.29 -9.58 13.15
C GLY A 133 13.54 -10.55 14.30
N GLN A 134 13.13 -11.82 14.14
CA GLN A 134 13.34 -12.88 15.14
C GLN A 134 14.82 -13.21 15.33
N PHE A 135 15.57 -13.30 14.24
CA PHE A 135 17.01 -13.56 14.29
C PHE A 135 17.76 -12.44 15.03
N LEU A 136 17.53 -11.18 14.67
CA LEU A 136 18.17 -10.03 15.33
C LEU A 136 17.79 -9.92 16.82
N SER A 137 16.52 -10.16 17.16
CA SER A 137 16.09 -10.22 18.57
C SER A 137 16.71 -11.38 19.34
N GLY A 138 16.92 -12.52 18.68
CA GLY A 138 17.62 -13.66 19.27
C GLY A 138 19.09 -13.38 19.56
N LEU A 139 19.78 -12.67 18.64
CA LEU A 139 21.16 -12.20 18.87
C LEU A 139 21.25 -11.27 20.09
N ILE A 140 20.28 -10.36 20.25
CA ILE A 140 20.21 -9.47 21.41
C ILE A 140 20.00 -10.28 22.69
N ALA A 141 19.04 -11.21 22.69
CA ALA A 141 18.75 -12.04 23.86
C ALA A 141 19.95 -12.91 24.29
N ALA A 142 20.78 -13.33 23.32
CA ALA A 142 22.01 -14.08 23.57
C ALA A 142 23.23 -13.18 23.90
N GLY A 143 23.07 -11.85 23.90
CA GLY A 143 24.12 -10.90 24.25
C GLY A 143 25.14 -10.62 23.13
N HIS A 144 24.84 -10.98 21.88
CA HIS A 144 25.71 -10.76 20.72
C HIS A 144 25.36 -9.51 19.91
N ALA A 145 24.25 -8.85 20.23
CA ALA A 145 23.86 -7.56 19.65
C ALA A 145 23.12 -6.68 20.66
N THR A 146 23.00 -5.39 20.38
CA THR A 146 22.15 -4.46 21.14
C THR A 146 20.93 -4.01 20.35
N ASP A 147 19.92 -3.46 21.04
CA ASP A 147 18.77 -2.84 20.39
C ASP A 147 19.20 -1.68 19.47
N GLU A 148 20.22 -0.89 19.86
CA GLU A 148 20.74 0.16 18.98
C GLU A 148 21.37 -0.41 17.71
N GLN A 149 22.10 -1.52 17.80
CA GLN A 149 22.69 -2.18 16.64
C GLN A 149 21.62 -2.77 15.72
N LYS A 150 20.55 -3.37 16.26
CA LYS A 150 19.40 -3.81 15.46
C LYS A 150 18.74 -2.64 14.73
N ALA A 151 18.49 -1.54 15.42
CA ALA A 151 17.91 -0.34 14.80
C ALA A 151 18.83 0.23 13.71
N ALA A 152 20.14 0.30 13.97
CA ALA A 152 21.14 0.77 13.02
C ALA A 152 21.20 -0.12 11.76
N MET A 153 21.11 -1.45 11.92
CA MET A 153 21.07 -2.37 10.79
C MET A 153 19.83 -2.18 9.92
N LEU A 154 18.65 -2.05 10.54
CA LEU A 154 17.41 -1.79 9.81
C LEU A 154 17.37 -0.41 9.15
N ALA A 155 18.06 0.58 9.72
CA ALA A 155 18.19 1.91 9.14
C ALA A 155 19.19 1.96 7.98
N ALA A 156 20.28 1.18 8.07
CA ALA A 156 21.31 1.07 7.03
C ALA A 156 20.92 0.13 5.88
N TRP A 157 19.75 -0.50 5.94
CA TRP A 157 19.28 -1.40 4.89
C TRP A 157 19.11 -0.64 3.57
N PRO A 158 19.70 -1.10 2.46
CA PRO A 158 19.64 -0.38 1.20
C PRO A 158 18.22 -0.29 0.63
N THR A 159 17.92 0.83 -0.02
CA THR A 159 16.64 1.09 -0.70
C THR A 159 16.83 1.07 -2.22
N VAL A 160 15.76 0.75 -2.96
CA VAL A 160 15.71 0.77 -4.44
C VAL A 160 14.66 1.74 -4.97
#